data_AF-A0A1L3ZZ02-F1
#
_entry.id   AF-A0A1L3ZZ02-F1
#
_cell.length_a   1.000
_cell.length_b   1.000
_cell.length_c   1.000
_cell.angle_alpha   90.00
_cell.angle_beta   90.00
_cell.angle_gamma   90.00
#
_symmetry.space_group_name_H-M   'P 1'
#
loop_
_entity.id
_entity.type
_entity.pdbx_description
1 polymer ?
#
loop_
_entity_poly.entity_id
_entity_poly.type
_entity_poly.pdbx_seq_one_letter_code
_entity_poly.pdbx_strand_id
1 'polypeptide(L)' 'MDSSDDARDFLIARDLIAEHGDDVARFLQNKIDTFIAAHDYEQLSEWFAIRNAVALSLGSGPTVQ' A
#
# COMPACT_ATOMS: atom_id res chain seq x y z
N MET A 1 -3.72 -16.08 4.33
CA MET A 1 -2.98 -15.29 3.33
C MET A 1 -1.98 -16.22 2.71
N ASP A 2 -2.08 -16.43 1.40
CA ASP A 2 -1.09 -17.17 0.65
C ASP A 2 0.15 -16.28 0.53
N SER A 3 1.33 -16.85 0.77
CA SER A 3 2.61 -16.12 0.69
C SER A 3 2.88 -15.45 -0.67
N SER A 4 2.17 -15.89 -1.72
CA SER A 4 2.19 -15.28 -3.06
C SER A 4 1.49 -13.92 -3.09
N ASP A 5 0.38 -13.75 -2.36
CA ASP A 5 -0.38 -12.50 -2.32
C ASP A 5 0.41 -11.42 -1.59
N ASP A 6 1.04 -11.77 -0.46
CA ASP A 6 1.89 -10.84 0.29
C ASP A 6 3.07 -10.36 -0.57
N ALA A 7 3.73 -11.26 -1.32
CA ALA A 7 4.84 -10.89 -2.20
C ALA A 7 4.41 -9.92 -3.32
N ARG A 8 3.22 -10.11 -3.88
CA ARG A 8 2.64 -9.19 -4.86
C ARG A 8 2.37 -7.82 -4.23
N ASP A 9 1.81 -7.77 -3.03
CA ASP A 9 1.51 -6.53 -2.33
C ASP A 9 2.79 -5.72 -2.03
N PHE A 10 3.88 -6.40 -1.65
CA PHE A 10 5.18 -5.75 -1.45
C PHE A 10 5.81 -5.24 -2.75
N LEU A 11 5.62 -5.93 -3.88
CA LEU A 11 6.08 -5.43 -5.18
C LEU A 11 5.33 -4.16 -5.59
N ILE A 12 4.00 -4.16 -5.45
CA ILE A 12 3.17 -2.99 -5.72
C ILE A 12 3.55 -1.85 -4.77
N ALA A 13 3.73 -2.13 -3.48
CA ALA A 13 4.14 -1.15 -2.49
C ALA A 13 5.47 -0.48 -2.85
N ARG A 14 6.48 -1.27 -3.27
CA ARG A 14 7.77 -0.74 -3.70
C ARG A 14 7.62 0.18 -4.90
N ASP A 15 6.84 -0.23 -5.90
CA ASP A 15 6.66 0.55 -7.12
C ASP A 15 5.91 1.86 -6.82
N LEU A 16 4.90 1.83 -5.93
CA LEU A 16 4.20 3.03 -5.46
C LEU A 16 5.10 3.98 -4.67
N ILE A 17 6.00 3.46 -3.81
CA ILE A 17 6.98 4.28 -3.09
C ILE A 17 7.96 4.92 -4.09
N ALA A 18 8.41 4.18 -5.10
CA ALA A 18 9.32 4.71 -6.12
C ALA A 18 8.66 5.79 -6.98
N GLU A 19 7.37 5.64 -7.30
CA GLU A 19 6.61 6.59 -8.12
C GLU A 19 6.22 7.86 -7.34
N HIS A 20 5.75 7.71 -6.10
CA HIS A 20 5.15 8.82 -5.36
C HIS A 20 6.05 9.38 -4.24
N GLY A 21 7.11 8.68 -3.84
CA GLY A 21 8.01 9.10 -2.77
C GLY A 21 7.26 9.44 -1.48
N ASP A 22 7.51 10.64 -0.94
CA ASP A 22 6.88 11.13 0.30
C ASP A 22 5.35 11.28 0.19
N ASP A 23 4.82 11.41 -1.04
CA ASP A 23 3.39 11.59 -1.28
C ASP A 23 2.62 10.26 -1.35
N VAL A 24 3.30 9.11 -1.26
CA VAL A 24 2.69 7.77 -1.34
C VAL A 24 1.54 7.58 -0.36
N ALA A 25 1.65 8.15 0.86
CA ALA A 25 0.59 8.08 1.86
C ALA A 25 -0.68 8.83 1.44
N ARG A 26 -0.53 10.00 0.80
CA ARG A 26 -1.66 10.79 0.30
C ARG A 26 -2.33 10.09 -0.88
N PHE A 27 -1.53 9.53 -1.78
CA PHE A 27 -2.04 8.74 -2.90
C PHE A 27 -2.90 7.56 -2.43
N LEU A 28 -2.39 6.76 -1.48
CA LEU A 28 -3.10 5.61 -0.93
C LEU A 28 -4.42 6.02 -0.26
N GLN A 29 -4.43 7.12 0.50
CA GLN A 29 -5.65 7.61 1.13
C GLN A 29 -6.70 8.01 0.09
N ASN A 30 -6.31 8.73 -0.97
CA ASN A 30 -7.23 9.12 -2.04
C ASN A 30 -7.84 7.89 -2.75
N LYS A 31 -7.05 6.83 -2.96
CA LYS A 31 -7.55 5.57 -3.54
C LYS A 31 -8.57 4.89 -2.63
N ILE A 32 -8.27 4.77 -1.35
CA ILE A 32 -9.17 4.20 -0.34
C ILE A 32 -10.50 4.99 -0.30
N ASP A 33 -10.43 6.31 -0.24
CA ASP A 33 -11.62 7.17 -0.19
C ASP A 33 -12.49 7.00 -1.44
N THR A 34 -11.86 6.82 -2.61
CA THR A 34 -12.56 6.55 -3.88
C THR A 34 -13.35 5.24 -3.82
N PHE A 35 -12.76 4.16 -3.32
CA PHE A 35 -13.43 2.86 -3.22
C PHE A 35 -14.50 2.83 -2.13
N ILE A 36 -14.30 3.56 -1.02
CA ILE A 36 -15.34 3.76 -0.01
C ILE A 36 -16.56 4.44 -0.63
N ALA A 37 -16.36 5.54 -1.36
CA ALA A 37 -17.43 6.27 -2.01
C ALA A 37 -18.16 5.44 -3.08
N ALA A 38 -17.43 4.54 -3.75
CA ALA A 38 -17.99 3.63 -4.75
C ALA A 38 -18.65 2.38 -4.15
N HIS A 39 -18.56 2.16 -2.83
CA HIS A 39 -18.97 0.91 -2.17
C HIS A 39 -18.30 -0.36 -2.75
N ASP A 40 -17.08 -0.21 -3.29
CA ASP A 40 -16.32 -1.31 -3.88
C ASP A 40 -15.41 -1.96 -2.83
N TYR A 41 -16.02 -2.83 -2.03
CA TYR A 41 -15.36 -3.44 -0.85
C TYR A 41 -14.31 -4.48 -1.21
N GLU A 42 -14.39 -5.09 -2.40
CA GLU A 42 -13.39 -6.04 -2.88
C GLU A 42 -12.07 -5.31 -3.14
N GLN A 43 -12.13 -4.22 -3.92
CA GLN A 43 -10.96 -3.37 -4.17
C GLN A 43 -10.47 -2.72 -2.87
N LEU A 44 -11.38 -2.33 -1.98
CA LEU A 44 -11.00 -1.75 -0.69
C LEU A 44 -10.12 -2.70 0.13
N SER A 45 -10.41 -4.00 0.13
CA SER A 45 -9.62 -5.01 0.84
C SER A 45 -8.20 -5.14 0.26
N GLU A 46 -8.06 -5.19 -1.08
CA GLU A 46 -6.75 -5.25 -1.75
C GLU A 46 -5.91 -4.00 -1.43
N TRP A 47 -6.51 -2.80 -1.52
CA TRP A 47 -5.80 -1.55 -1.27
C TRP A 47 -5.40 -1.35 0.20
N PHE A 48 -6.09 -1.96 1.16
CA PHE A 48 -5.62 -2.00 2.54
C PHE A 48 -4.39 -2.89 2.74
N ALA A 49 -4.32 -4.03 2.05
CA ALA A 49 -3.15 -4.91 2.11
C ALA A 49 -1.91 -4.21 1.53
N ILE A 50 -2.05 -3.53 0.38
CA ILE A 50 -1.00 -2.71 -0.23
C ILE A 50 -0.56 -1.57 0.70
N ARG A 51 -1.51 -0.86 1.33
CA ARG A 51 -1.18 0.20 2.31
C ARG A 51 -0.35 -0.34 3.48
N ASN A 52 -0.68 -1.53 3.97
CA ASN A 52 0.08 -2.17 5.04
C ASN A 52 1.49 -2.55 4.56
N ALA A 53 1.63 -3.10 3.35
CA ALA A 53 2.93 -3.39 2.76
C ALA A 53 3.79 -2.13 2.58
N VAL A 54 3.20 -1.00 2.19
CA VAL A 54 3.90 0.31 2.14
C VAL A 54 4.36 0.74 3.53
N ALA A 55 3.48 0.69 4.53
CA ALA A 55 3.83 1.07 5.91
C ALA A 55 4.98 0.21 6.47
N LEU A 56 4.94 -1.10 6.22
CA LEU A 56 6.01 -2.02 6.61
C LEU A 56 7.32 -1.74 5.85
N SER A 57 7.25 -1.43 4.55
CA SER A 57 8.42 -1.12 3.74
C SER A 57 9.12 0.17 4.19
N LEU A 58 8.34 1.21 4.53
CA LEU A 58 8.86 2.47 5.06
C LEU A 58 9.39 2.33 6.49
N GLY A 59 8.71 1.55 7.33
CA GLY A 59 9.13 1.26 8.70
C GLY A 59 10.32 0.31 8.81
N SER A 60 10.61 -0.46 7.76
CA SER A 60 11.76 -1.38 7.66
C SER A 60 12.97 -0.78 6.95
N GLY A 61 12.96 0.55 6.68
CA GLY A 61 14.16 1.26 6.25
C GLY A 61 15.30 1.11 7.27
N PRO A 62 16.58 1.28 6.88
CA PRO A 62 17.67 1.13 7.82
C PRO A 62 17.45 2.07 9.00
N THR A 63 17.26 1.49 10.19
CA THR A 63 17.43 2.23 11.44
C THR A 63 18.86 2.73 11.44
N VAL A 64 19.05 3.99 11.04
CA VAL A 64 20.29 4.70 11.30
C VAL A 64 20.31 4.94 12.81
N GLN A 65 20.91 4.00 13.53
CA GLN A 65 21.37 4.19 14.91
C GLN A 65 22.81 4.68 14.88
#